data_AF-A0A6A3RLV2-F1
#
_entry.id   AF-A0A6A3RLV2-F1
#
_cell.length_a   1.000
_cell.length_b   1.000
_cell.length_c   1.000
_cell.angle_alpha   90.00
_cell.angle_beta   90.00
_cell.angle_gamma   90.00
#
_symmetry.space_group_name_H-M   'P 1'
#
loop_
_entity.id
_entity.type
_entity.pdbx_description
1 polymer ?
#
loop_
_entity_poly.entity_id
_entity_poly.type
_entity_poly.pdbx_seq_one_letter_code
_entity_poly.pdbx_strand_id
1 'polypeptide(L)'
;MGKDFTADERAVVHKYAARGVADGAVSSCNCNKDVQTKAACTATLAALSPNSHNDVFKVHVSKDYMKFNAAHFIAFKGFREKLHGHNYRLAVTITGQIGPDGYVVDFGEIKKISRMICKDLNESFLVPMNSDVLKISFDDASVHILTEDNARFSFPKADCSLLPTAHSSAEELASCISNQLVDALTLSALRERGVRKLEVTISEADNQFASYERTIM
;
A
#
# COMPACT_ATOMS: atom_id res chain seq x y z
N MET A 1 22.92 -1.15 -19.79
CA MET A 1 22.97 -2.62 -19.76
C MET A 1 22.08 -3.06 -18.61
N GLY A 2 20.89 -3.57 -18.92
CA GLY A 2 19.96 -4.05 -17.89
C GLY A 2 20.59 -5.21 -17.14
N LYS A 3 20.56 -5.17 -15.80
CA LYS A 3 20.99 -6.29 -14.98
C LYS A 3 19.83 -7.26 -14.89
N ASP A 4 20.02 -8.46 -15.42
CA ASP A 4 19.08 -9.55 -15.20
C ASP A 4 19.21 -10.02 -13.76
N PHE A 5 18.24 -9.65 -12.94
CA PHE A 5 18.06 -10.22 -11.60
C PHE A 5 17.86 -11.73 -11.71
N THR A 6 18.54 -12.48 -10.86
CA THR A 6 18.40 -13.93 -10.69
C THR A 6 16.98 -14.30 -10.25
N ALA A 7 16.59 -15.57 -10.45
CA ALA A 7 15.25 -16.05 -10.10
C ALA A 7 14.91 -15.83 -8.60
N ASP A 8 15.91 -15.93 -7.72
CA ASP A 8 15.76 -15.69 -6.28
C ASP A 8 15.60 -14.20 -5.96
N GLU A 9 16.35 -13.32 -6.63
CA GLU A 9 16.20 -11.85 -6.49
C GLU A 9 14.84 -11.38 -7.00
N ARG A 10 14.35 -11.95 -8.11
CA ARG A 10 12.98 -11.73 -8.60
C ARG A 10 11.95 -12.26 -7.60
N ALA A 11 12.19 -13.42 -6.98
CA ALA A 11 11.28 -14.01 -5.99
C ALA A 11 11.21 -13.21 -4.68
N VAL A 12 12.28 -12.53 -4.24
CA VAL A 12 12.25 -11.63 -3.08
C VAL A 12 11.46 -10.36 -3.37
N VAL A 13 11.62 -9.77 -4.57
CA VAL A 13 10.76 -8.67 -5.04
C VAL A 13 9.31 -9.13 -5.16
N HIS A 14 9.07 -10.34 -5.66
CA HIS A 14 7.73 -10.94 -5.77
C HIS A 14 7.11 -11.32 -4.43
N LYS A 15 7.91 -11.54 -3.38
CA LYS A 15 7.43 -11.86 -2.03
C LYS A 15 6.64 -10.71 -1.40
N TYR A 16 6.96 -9.47 -1.79
CA TYR A 16 6.18 -8.28 -1.43
C TYR A 16 4.88 -8.15 -2.24
N ALA A 17 4.78 -8.77 -3.42
CA ALA A 17 3.57 -8.79 -4.25
C ALA A 17 2.62 -9.98 -3.95
N ALA A 18 3.13 -11.09 -3.39
CA ALA A 18 2.41 -12.36 -3.33
C ALA A 18 1.92 -12.80 -1.94
N ARG A 19 2.06 -11.99 -0.88
CA ARG A 19 1.41 -12.28 0.42
C ARG A 19 -0.05 -11.78 0.43
N GLY A 20 -0.82 -12.30 -0.52
CA GLY A 20 -2.27 -12.22 -0.52
C GLY A 20 -2.85 -13.05 0.63
N VAL A 21 -3.82 -12.46 1.30
CA VAL A 21 -4.60 -13.02 2.41
C VAL A 21 -5.14 -14.40 2.02
N ALA A 22 -4.74 -15.44 2.74
CA ALA A 22 -5.41 -16.74 2.68
C ALA A 22 -6.83 -16.60 3.24
N ASP A 23 -7.80 -17.02 2.43
CA ASP A 23 -9.20 -17.36 2.70
C ASP A 23 -9.93 -16.55 3.78
N GLY A 24 -10.47 -15.40 3.35
CA GLY A 24 -11.60 -14.76 4.02
C GLY A 24 -12.91 -15.34 3.51
N ALA A 25 -13.32 -16.50 4.04
CA ALA A 25 -14.70 -16.95 3.92
C ALA A 25 -15.62 -15.86 4.48
N VAL A 26 -16.54 -15.37 3.65
CA VAL A 26 -17.61 -14.46 4.04
C VAL A 26 -18.52 -15.21 5.02
N SER A 27 -18.27 -15.03 6.32
CA SER A 27 -19.18 -15.52 7.35
C SER A 27 -20.33 -14.53 7.48
N SER A 28 -21.43 -14.83 6.81
CA SER A 28 -22.72 -14.21 7.08
C SER A 28 -23.14 -14.59 8.50
N CYS A 29 -23.14 -13.62 9.41
CA CYS A 29 -23.60 -13.81 10.79
C CYS A 29 -25.08 -14.22 10.78
N ASN A 30 -25.33 -15.48 11.13
CA ASN A 30 -26.67 -16.03 11.29
C ASN A 30 -27.22 -15.65 12.67
N CYS A 31 -28.05 -14.62 12.73
CA CYS A 31 -28.83 -14.29 13.93
C CYS A 31 -30.21 -14.92 13.81
N ASN A 32 -30.37 -16.12 14.36
CA ASN A 32 -31.68 -16.73 14.62
C ASN A 32 -32.41 -15.93 15.70
N LYS A 33 -33.55 -15.33 15.34
CA LYS A 33 -34.71 -15.19 16.23
C LYS A 33 -36.00 -15.38 15.42
N ASP A 34 -36.68 -16.48 15.72
CA ASP A 34 -38.07 -16.75 15.36
C ASP A 34 -38.99 -15.61 15.81
N VAL A 35 -39.85 -15.12 14.92
CA VAL A 35 -41.28 -14.83 15.18
C VAL A 35 -42.05 -14.97 13.87
N GLN A 36 -43.05 -15.85 13.87
CA GLN A 36 -44.08 -16.00 12.84
C GLN A 36 -44.99 -14.76 12.77
N THR A 37 -45.37 -14.30 11.57
CA THR A 37 -46.78 -14.24 11.10
C THR A 37 -46.92 -13.52 9.75
N LYS A 38 -47.90 -13.99 8.97
CA LYS A 38 -48.31 -13.53 7.64
C LYS A 38 -48.80 -12.08 7.63
N ALA A 39 -48.42 -11.32 6.61
CA ALA A 39 -49.32 -10.39 5.91
C ALA A 39 -48.75 -10.05 4.53
N ALA A 40 -49.46 -10.46 3.48
CA ALA A 40 -49.23 -9.98 2.13
C ALA A 40 -49.65 -8.50 2.08
N CYS A 41 -48.68 -7.61 1.92
CA CYS A 41 -48.92 -6.23 1.56
C CYS A 41 -48.15 -5.99 0.27
N THR A 42 -48.87 -6.02 -0.84
CA THR A 42 -48.37 -5.67 -2.18
C THR A 42 -48.22 -4.15 -2.24
N ALA A 43 -47.23 -3.63 -1.51
CA ALA A 43 -46.76 -2.28 -1.70
C ALA A 43 -45.68 -2.34 -2.78
N THR A 44 -46.00 -1.84 -3.96
CA THR A 44 -45.01 -1.43 -4.94
C THR A 44 -44.18 -0.32 -4.31
N LEU A 45 -43.16 -0.71 -3.54
CA LEU A 45 -42.03 0.15 -3.24
C LEU A 45 -41.39 0.45 -4.58
N ALA A 46 -41.83 1.53 -5.23
CA ALA A 46 -41.00 2.23 -6.17
C ALA A 46 -39.66 2.43 -5.44
N ALA A 47 -38.64 1.70 -5.88
CA ALA A 47 -37.31 1.80 -5.34
C ALA A 47 -36.92 3.28 -5.37
N LEU A 48 -36.90 3.91 -4.20
CA LEU A 48 -36.21 5.17 -4.02
C LEU A 48 -34.77 4.89 -4.44
N SER A 49 -34.39 5.28 -5.65
CA SER A 49 -32.99 5.29 -6.08
C SER A 49 -32.31 6.38 -5.25
N PRO A 50 -31.52 6.06 -4.21
CA PRO A 50 -31.20 7.07 -3.21
C PRO A 50 -30.12 8.05 -3.67
N ASN A 51 -29.38 7.77 -4.74
CA ASN A 51 -28.26 8.62 -5.14
C ASN A 51 -28.36 8.99 -6.61
N SER A 52 -28.13 10.26 -6.90
CA SER A 52 -27.86 10.69 -8.26
C SER A 52 -26.63 9.92 -8.76
N HIS A 53 -26.65 9.43 -10.00
CA HIS A 53 -25.57 8.62 -10.56
C HIS A 53 -24.19 9.32 -10.64
N ASN A 54 -24.05 10.53 -10.10
CA ASN A 54 -22.84 11.35 -10.15
C ASN A 54 -22.25 11.77 -8.80
N ASP A 55 -22.86 11.40 -7.67
CA ASP A 55 -22.29 11.79 -6.36
C ASP A 55 -20.97 11.04 -6.10
N VAL A 56 -19.97 11.78 -5.64
CA VAL A 56 -18.61 11.28 -5.38
C VAL A 56 -18.28 11.53 -3.91
N PHE A 57 -17.88 10.47 -3.22
CA PHE A 57 -17.52 10.48 -1.82
C PHE A 57 -16.04 10.19 -1.66
N LYS A 58 -15.43 10.78 -0.62
CA LYS A 58 -14.04 10.55 -0.23
C LYS A 58 -14.00 9.96 1.17
N VAL A 59 -13.30 8.84 1.32
CA VAL A 59 -12.94 8.26 2.62
C VAL A 59 -11.44 8.43 2.83
N HIS A 60 -11.05 8.87 4.02
CA HIS A 60 -9.66 9.11 4.39
C HIS A 60 -9.34 8.39 5.69
N VAL A 61 -8.23 7.64 5.70
CA VAL A 61 -7.76 6.89 6.86
C VAL A 61 -6.32 7.25 7.14
N SER A 62 -6.10 7.81 8.32
CA SER A 62 -4.78 8.01 8.92
C SER A 62 -4.90 7.69 10.40
N LYS A 63 -4.12 6.73 10.89
CA LYS A 63 -4.16 6.24 12.28
C LYS A 63 -2.75 6.11 12.83
N ASP A 64 -2.60 6.15 14.16
CA ASP A 64 -1.28 6.14 14.81
C ASP A 64 -0.46 4.88 14.58
N TYR A 65 -1.10 3.77 14.20
CA TYR A 65 -0.43 2.51 13.83
C TYR A 65 -0.16 2.40 12.32
N MET A 66 -0.59 3.35 11.50
CA MET A 66 -0.23 3.45 10.08
C MET A 66 1.06 4.25 9.96
N LYS A 67 2.12 3.68 10.54
CA LYS A 67 3.46 4.27 10.58
C LYS A 67 4.51 3.18 10.51
N PHE A 68 5.69 3.52 10.02
CA PHE A 68 6.86 2.64 10.03
C PHE A 68 8.12 3.47 10.25
N ASN A 69 9.02 2.97 11.09
CA ASN A 69 10.30 3.63 11.35
C ASN A 69 11.35 2.92 10.51
N ALA A 70 12.00 3.62 9.57
CA ALA A 70 12.94 2.99 8.67
C ALA A 70 14.16 3.88 8.41
N ALA A 71 15.30 3.21 8.19
CA ALA A 71 16.53 3.85 7.77
C ALA A 71 16.60 3.92 6.24
N HIS A 72 17.20 4.97 5.71
CA HIS A 72 17.44 5.12 4.28
C HIS A 72 18.55 6.16 4.01
N PHE A 73 18.89 6.29 2.74
CA PHE A 73 19.50 7.49 2.18
C PHE A 73 19.09 7.62 0.72
N ILE A 74 18.97 8.85 0.26
CA ILE A 74 18.78 9.24 -1.13
C ILE A 74 20.14 9.28 -1.84
N ALA A 75 20.15 8.69 -3.03
CA ALA A 75 21.24 8.80 -3.99
C ALA A 75 20.66 8.97 -5.40
N PHE A 76 21.18 9.92 -6.15
CA PHE A 76 20.93 10.12 -7.57
C PHE A 76 22.21 10.66 -8.23
N LYS A 77 22.23 10.86 -9.54
CA LYS A 77 23.47 11.19 -10.27
C LYS A 77 24.20 12.40 -9.67
N GLY A 78 25.42 12.16 -9.19
CA GLY A 78 26.27 13.19 -8.59
C GLY A 78 25.87 13.63 -7.18
N PHE A 79 24.93 12.94 -6.52
CA PHE A 79 24.48 13.25 -5.17
C PHE A 79 24.22 12.00 -4.34
N ARG A 80 24.64 12.05 -3.07
CA ARG A 80 24.34 11.02 -2.07
C ARG A 80 24.30 11.67 -0.69
N GLU A 81 23.16 11.58 -0.01
CA GLU A 81 23.05 12.06 1.37
C GLU A 81 23.50 11.00 2.38
N LYS A 82 23.83 11.39 3.62
CA LYS A 82 24.25 10.45 4.67
C LYS A 82 23.10 9.54 5.10
N LEU A 83 23.44 8.31 5.51
CA LEU A 83 22.50 7.38 6.13
C LEU A 83 21.83 8.02 7.35
N HIS A 84 20.51 7.94 7.40
CA HIS A 84 19.68 8.38 8.51
C HIS A 84 18.35 7.60 8.49
N GLY A 85 17.30 8.10 9.14
CA GLY A 85 15.98 7.48 9.09
C GLY A 85 14.86 8.41 9.51
N HIS A 86 13.63 7.95 9.28
CA HIS A 86 12.39 8.68 9.59
C HIS A 86 11.36 7.80 10.29
N ASN A 87 10.46 8.47 11.01
CA ASN A 87 9.23 7.88 11.51
C ASN A 87 8.12 8.14 10.48
N TYR A 88 8.10 7.35 9.41
CA TYR A 88 7.18 7.55 8.31
C TYR A 88 5.73 7.36 8.75
N ARG A 89 4.82 8.21 8.27
CA ARG A 89 3.37 8.05 8.44
C ARG A 89 2.67 7.83 7.11
N LEU A 90 1.78 6.85 7.08
CA LEU A 90 0.94 6.50 5.95
C LEU A 90 -0.48 7.03 6.17
N ALA A 91 -1.04 7.68 5.15
CA ALA A 91 -2.46 7.92 5.03
C ALA A 91 -2.98 7.43 3.67
N VAL A 92 -4.21 6.91 3.68
CA VAL A 92 -4.88 6.41 2.47
C VAL A 92 -6.19 7.15 2.27
N THR A 93 -6.37 7.66 1.07
CA THR A 93 -7.60 8.30 0.60
C THR A 93 -8.17 7.45 -0.53
N ILE A 94 -9.45 7.09 -0.45
CA ILE A 94 -10.19 6.44 -1.55
C ILE A 94 -11.38 7.31 -1.93
N THR A 95 -11.55 7.54 -3.23
CA THR A 95 -12.65 8.34 -3.78
C THR A 95 -13.47 7.48 -4.73
N GLY A 96 -14.79 7.49 -4.57
CA GLY A 96 -15.70 6.64 -5.33
C GLY A 96 -17.17 6.90 -5.03
N GLN A 97 -18.02 6.02 -5.55
CA GLN A 97 -19.46 6.03 -5.25
C GLN A 97 -19.74 5.23 -3.96
N ILE A 98 -20.87 5.54 -3.33
CA ILE A 98 -21.40 4.70 -2.25
C ILE A 98 -22.11 3.49 -2.87
N GLY A 99 -21.74 2.29 -2.42
CA GLY A 99 -22.41 1.04 -2.74
C GLY A 99 -23.75 0.88 -2.02
N PRO A 100 -24.49 -0.21 -2.30
CA PRO A 100 -25.79 -0.48 -1.68
C PRO A 100 -25.72 -0.68 -0.15
N ASP A 101 -24.51 -0.94 0.37
CA ASP A 101 -24.21 -1.08 1.79
C ASP A 101 -23.91 0.25 2.50
N GLY A 102 -23.91 1.37 1.77
CA GLY A 102 -23.67 2.69 2.34
C GLY A 102 -22.19 3.11 2.41
N TYR A 103 -21.26 2.31 1.88
CA TYR A 103 -19.82 2.62 1.92
C TYR A 103 -19.21 2.87 0.55
N VAL A 104 -18.11 3.63 0.50
CA VAL A 104 -17.19 3.61 -0.65
C VAL A 104 -16.36 2.32 -0.57
N VAL A 105 -15.60 2.19 0.52
CA VAL A 105 -14.85 1.01 0.94
C VAL A 105 -14.91 0.95 2.48
N ASP A 106 -14.91 -0.24 3.07
CA ASP A 106 -14.88 -0.39 4.53
C ASP A 106 -13.56 0.15 5.10
N PHE A 107 -13.65 1.04 6.08
CA PHE A 107 -12.48 1.54 6.81
C PHE A 107 -11.64 0.42 7.44
N GLY A 108 -12.25 -0.67 7.87
CA GLY A 108 -11.59 -1.85 8.44
C GLY A 108 -10.61 -2.50 7.46
N GLU A 109 -10.98 -2.61 6.18
CA GLU A 109 -10.12 -3.16 5.13
C GLU A 109 -8.91 -2.27 4.88
N ILE A 110 -9.14 -0.96 4.72
CA ILE A 110 -8.06 0.03 4.52
C ILE A 110 -7.08 -0.03 5.69
N LYS A 111 -7.59 -0.05 6.94
CA LYS A 111 -6.77 -0.13 8.16
C LYS A 111 -5.97 -1.42 8.24
N LYS A 112 -6.59 -2.57 7.94
CA LYS A 112 -5.95 -3.89 8.01
C LYS A 112 -4.78 -3.96 7.03
N ILE A 113 -5.01 -3.62 5.77
CA ILE A 113 -3.98 -3.69 4.71
C ILE A 113 -2.86 -2.69 4.98
N SER A 114 -3.20 -1.43 5.27
CA SER A 114 -2.21 -0.39 5.57
C SER A 114 -1.32 -0.77 6.75
N ARG A 115 -1.89 -1.36 7.82
CA ARG A 115 -1.12 -1.82 8.98
C ARG A 115 -0.16 -2.96 8.62
N MET A 116 -0.55 -3.89 7.75
CA MET A 116 0.33 -4.97 7.30
C MET A 116 1.52 -4.40 6.51
N ILE A 117 1.24 -3.51 5.54
CA ILE A 117 2.29 -2.85 4.74
C ILE A 117 3.26 -2.07 5.65
N CYS A 118 2.74 -1.23 6.55
CA CYS A 118 3.58 -0.51 7.52
C CYS A 118 4.44 -1.46 8.36
N LYS A 119 3.88 -2.59 8.81
CA LYS A 119 4.61 -3.56 9.62
C LYS A 119 5.79 -4.18 8.84
N ASP A 120 5.60 -4.47 7.55
CA ASP A 120 6.63 -5.08 6.71
C ASP A 120 7.77 -4.09 6.35
N LEU A 121 7.54 -2.79 6.50
CA LEU A 121 8.54 -1.73 6.31
C LEU A 121 9.16 -1.25 7.63
N ASN A 122 8.61 -1.65 8.78
CA ASN A 122 9.06 -1.14 10.07
C ASN A 122 10.37 -1.80 10.49
N GLU A 123 11.26 -1.01 11.10
CA GLU A 123 12.56 -1.45 11.62
C GLU A 123 13.47 -2.04 10.54
N SER A 124 13.45 -1.48 9.34
CA SER A 124 14.30 -1.90 8.23
C SER A 124 15.07 -0.76 7.57
N PHE A 125 16.07 -1.12 6.78
CA PHE A 125 16.72 -0.26 5.80
C PHE A 125 16.01 -0.39 4.45
N LEU A 126 15.57 0.73 3.87
CA LEU A 126 14.87 0.75 2.59
C LEU A 126 15.86 0.67 1.43
N VAL A 127 15.83 -0.42 0.66
CA VAL A 127 16.73 -0.66 -0.46
C VAL A 127 15.99 -0.40 -1.79
N PRO A 128 16.32 0.68 -2.54
CA PRO A 128 15.71 0.96 -3.83
C PRO A 128 16.35 0.11 -4.94
N MET A 129 15.76 -1.06 -5.19
CA MET A 129 16.31 -2.10 -6.08
C MET A 129 16.46 -1.68 -7.54
N ASN A 130 15.72 -0.66 -7.98
CA ASN A 130 15.74 -0.16 -9.36
C ASN A 130 16.65 1.08 -9.52
N SER A 131 17.46 1.42 -8.51
CA SER A 131 18.36 2.57 -8.58
C SER A 131 19.35 2.46 -9.73
N ASP A 132 19.53 3.55 -10.49
CA ASP A 132 20.51 3.64 -11.57
C ASP A 132 21.91 4.07 -11.10
N VAL A 133 22.03 4.52 -9.84
CA VAL A 133 23.29 5.00 -9.23
C VAL A 133 23.83 4.11 -8.12
N LEU A 134 23.03 3.16 -7.62
CA LEU A 134 23.48 2.19 -6.62
C LEU A 134 23.83 0.86 -7.27
N LYS A 135 25.03 0.35 -6.96
CA LYS A 135 25.40 -1.03 -7.25
C LYS A 135 25.03 -1.88 -6.04
N ILE A 136 23.89 -2.56 -6.14
CA ILE A 136 23.38 -3.46 -5.12
C ILE A 136 23.76 -4.90 -5.49
N SER A 137 24.26 -5.65 -4.51
CA SER A 137 24.59 -7.07 -4.64
C SER A 137 24.34 -7.81 -3.33
N PHE A 138 24.30 -9.14 -3.37
CA PHE A 138 23.98 -9.97 -2.21
C PHE A 138 25.05 -11.07 -2.03
N ASP A 139 25.35 -11.42 -0.78
CA ASP A 139 25.95 -12.71 -0.44
C ASP A 139 24.91 -13.58 0.31
N ASP A 140 25.29 -14.61 1.05
CA ASP A 140 24.34 -15.45 1.78
C ASP A 140 23.59 -14.69 2.89
N ALA A 141 24.25 -13.75 3.57
CA ALA A 141 23.76 -13.11 4.79
C ALA A 141 23.38 -11.63 4.63
N SER A 142 23.98 -10.93 3.67
CA SER A 142 23.98 -9.46 3.62
C SER A 142 23.59 -8.88 2.26
N VAL A 143 23.05 -7.66 2.31
CA VAL A 143 22.90 -6.74 1.19
C VAL A 143 24.11 -5.80 1.19
N HIS A 144 24.78 -5.70 0.04
CA HIS A 144 25.92 -4.81 -0.18
C HIS A 144 25.54 -3.70 -1.13
N ILE A 145 25.88 -2.45 -0.78
CA ILE A 145 25.60 -1.27 -1.59
C ILE A 145 26.90 -0.50 -1.82
N LEU A 146 27.26 -0.31 -3.09
CA LEU A 146 28.33 0.57 -3.54
C LEU A 146 27.73 1.77 -4.27
N THR A 147 28.10 2.97 -3.82
CA THR A 147 27.60 4.25 -4.36
C THR A 147 28.60 4.88 -5.36
N GLU A 148 28.18 5.92 -6.09
CA GLU A 148 29.04 6.60 -7.09
C GLU A 148 30.31 7.24 -6.48
N ASP A 149 30.24 7.70 -5.22
CA ASP A 149 31.38 8.29 -4.50
C ASP A 149 32.33 7.23 -3.90
N ASN A 150 32.12 5.95 -4.21
CA ASN A 150 32.81 4.77 -3.69
C ASN A 150 32.54 4.44 -2.20
N ALA A 151 31.59 5.10 -1.52
CA ALA A 151 31.15 4.65 -0.21
C ALA A 151 30.50 3.25 -0.29
N ARG A 152 30.72 2.46 0.75
CA ARG A 152 30.26 1.06 0.86
C ARG A 152 29.40 0.87 2.11
N PHE A 153 28.29 0.18 1.95
CA PHE A 153 27.39 -0.23 3.03
C PHE A 153 27.15 -1.73 2.95
N SER A 154 27.00 -2.36 4.11
CA SER A 154 26.67 -3.78 4.25
C SER A 154 25.67 -3.92 5.40
N PHE A 155 24.52 -4.53 5.10
CA PHE A 155 23.44 -4.73 6.07
C PHE A 155 22.99 -6.20 6.05
N PRO A 156 22.61 -6.81 7.18
CA PRO A 156 21.96 -8.11 7.15
C PRO A 156 20.71 -8.09 6.26
N LYS A 157 20.49 -9.17 5.49
CA LYS A 157 19.29 -9.29 4.64
C LYS A 157 17.99 -9.16 5.41
N ALA A 158 17.96 -9.67 6.65
CA ALA A 158 16.80 -9.62 7.52
C ALA A 158 16.41 -8.19 7.94
N ASP A 159 17.36 -7.25 7.86
CA ASP A 159 17.19 -5.86 8.26
C ASP A 159 16.85 -4.95 7.07
N CYS A 160 16.66 -5.51 5.88
CA CYS A 160 16.44 -4.76 4.65
C CYS A 160 15.03 -5.01 4.07
N SER A 161 14.35 -3.93 3.68
CA SER A 161 13.15 -4.02 2.83
C SER A 161 13.55 -3.69 1.39
N LEU A 162 13.48 -4.71 0.52
CA LEU A 162 13.84 -4.57 -0.91
C LEU A 162 12.64 -4.05 -1.69
N LEU A 163 12.72 -2.80 -2.17
CA LEU A 163 11.61 -2.12 -2.82
C LEU A 163 11.87 -1.95 -4.32
N PRO A 164 10.86 -2.15 -5.19
CA PRO A 164 10.97 -1.95 -6.63
C PRO A 164 10.93 -0.45 -7.00
N THR A 165 11.77 0.37 -6.36
CA THR A 165 11.87 1.82 -6.54
C THR A 165 13.28 2.19 -7.00
N ALA A 166 13.40 3.30 -7.74
CA ALA A 166 14.67 3.86 -8.14
C ALA A 166 15.30 4.68 -7.00
N HIS A 167 14.46 5.33 -6.19
CA HIS A 167 14.86 6.09 -5.02
C HIS A 167 14.05 5.65 -3.79
N SER A 168 14.56 5.93 -2.60
CA SER A 168 13.87 5.71 -1.33
C SER A 168 13.13 6.97 -0.86
N SER A 169 12.65 7.80 -1.79
CA SER A 169 11.95 9.06 -1.50
C SER A 169 10.49 8.82 -1.12
N ALA A 170 9.89 9.76 -0.37
CA ALA A 170 8.48 9.70 -0.02
C ALA A 170 7.54 9.54 -1.24
N GLU A 171 7.85 10.15 -2.38
CA GLU A 171 7.05 10.04 -3.62
C GLU A 171 7.03 8.61 -4.17
N GLU A 172 8.20 7.98 -4.29
CA GLU A 172 8.29 6.62 -4.81
C GLU A 172 7.76 5.60 -3.81
N LEU A 173 7.93 5.83 -2.51
CA LEU A 173 7.29 5.04 -1.46
C LEU A 173 5.76 5.11 -1.57
N ALA A 174 5.19 6.29 -1.81
CA ALA A 174 3.74 6.45 -1.98
C ALA A 174 3.22 5.66 -3.19
N SER A 175 3.94 5.70 -4.32
CA SER A 175 3.60 4.91 -5.51
C SER A 175 3.75 3.40 -5.28
N CYS A 176 4.84 2.97 -4.64
CA CYS A 176 5.09 1.58 -4.28
C CYS A 176 4.00 1.02 -3.35
N ILE A 177 3.63 1.76 -2.31
CA ILE A 177 2.57 1.37 -1.38
C ILE A 177 1.19 1.39 -2.08
N SER A 178 0.96 2.30 -3.02
CA SER A 178 -0.24 2.28 -3.85
C SER A 178 -0.36 1.00 -4.68
N ASN A 179 0.74 0.43 -5.18
CA ASN A 179 0.73 -0.88 -5.84
C ASN A 179 0.29 -1.97 -4.86
N GLN A 180 0.92 -2.05 -3.69
CA GLN A 180 0.61 -3.06 -2.68
C GLN A 180 -0.85 -2.98 -2.19
N LEU A 181 -1.41 -1.77 -2.05
CA LEU A 181 -2.82 -1.58 -1.72
C LEU A 181 -3.75 -2.08 -2.81
N VAL A 182 -3.45 -1.80 -4.09
CA VAL A 182 -4.26 -2.29 -5.22
C VAL A 182 -4.14 -3.80 -5.36
N ASP A 183 -2.97 -4.38 -5.14
CA ASP A 183 -2.78 -5.83 -5.19
C ASP A 183 -3.59 -6.53 -4.08
N ALA A 184 -3.56 -5.98 -2.87
CA ALA A 184 -4.28 -6.52 -1.72
C ALA A 184 -5.81 -6.32 -1.80
N LEU A 185 -6.29 -5.19 -2.33
CA LEU A 185 -7.72 -4.92 -2.53
C LEU A 185 -8.25 -5.49 -3.84
N THR A 186 -7.36 -5.84 -4.77
CA THR A 186 -7.63 -6.18 -6.17
C THR A 186 -8.23 -5.03 -7.00
N LEU A 187 -7.72 -4.86 -8.22
CA LEU A 187 -8.24 -3.84 -9.15
C LEU A 187 -9.71 -4.10 -9.53
N SER A 188 -10.11 -5.36 -9.67
CA SER A 188 -11.49 -5.74 -10.00
C SER A 188 -12.47 -5.35 -8.89
N ALA A 189 -12.18 -5.67 -7.64
CA ALA A 189 -13.08 -5.33 -6.54
C ALA A 189 -13.18 -3.81 -6.35
N LEU A 190 -12.08 -3.06 -6.52
CA LEU A 190 -12.12 -1.60 -6.48
C LEU A 190 -13.06 -1.03 -7.56
N ARG A 191 -12.98 -1.54 -8.79
CA ARG A 191 -13.86 -1.13 -9.90
C ARG A 191 -15.32 -1.50 -9.65
N GLU A 192 -15.59 -2.72 -9.19
CA GLU A 192 -16.94 -3.18 -8.84
C GLU A 192 -17.57 -2.34 -7.72
N ARG A 193 -16.75 -1.85 -6.78
CA ARG A 193 -17.16 -0.88 -5.74
C ARG A 193 -17.38 0.55 -6.26
N GLY A 194 -17.12 0.83 -7.53
CA GLY A 194 -17.20 2.18 -8.08
C GLY A 194 -16.12 3.13 -7.55
N VAL A 195 -14.96 2.59 -7.13
CA VAL A 195 -13.78 3.40 -6.79
C VAL A 195 -13.22 4.02 -8.06
N ARG A 196 -12.96 5.32 -8.01
CA ARG A 196 -12.42 6.11 -9.13
C ARG A 196 -10.97 6.51 -8.93
N LYS A 197 -10.56 6.69 -7.67
CA LYS A 197 -9.23 7.17 -7.32
C LYS A 197 -8.77 6.57 -5.99
N LEU A 198 -7.51 6.15 -5.95
CA LEU A 198 -6.75 5.82 -4.75
C LEU A 198 -5.61 6.82 -4.61
N GLU A 199 -5.45 7.38 -3.42
CA GLU A 199 -4.36 8.29 -3.09
C GLU A 199 -3.65 7.80 -1.83
N VAL A 200 -2.33 7.69 -1.93
CA VAL A 200 -1.43 7.30 -0.85
C VAL A 200 -0.58 8.50 -0.48
N THR A 201 -0.50 8.80 0.80
CA THR A 201 0.33 9.89 1.33
C THR A 201 1.36 9.33 2.30
N ILE A 202 2.62 9.72 2.11
CA ILE A 202 3.76 9.35 2.94
C ILE A 202 4.38 10.62 3.51
N SER A 203 4.54 10.67 4.83
CA SER A 203 5.14 11.78 5.54
C SER A 203 6.41 11.34 6.26
N GLU A 204 7.54 12.01 5.99
CA GLU A 204 8.85 11.78 6.61
C GLU A 204 9.01 12.54 7.93
N ALA A 205 8.33 13.68 8.06
CA ALA A 205 8.31 14.55 9.22
C ALA A 205 7.01 15.35 9.28
N ASP A 206 6.71 15.96 10.43
CA ASP A 206 5.51 16.77 10.60
C ASP A 206 5.42 17.88 9.52
N ASN A 207 4.26 17.95 8.87
CA ASN A 207 3.96 18.88 7.76
C ASN A 207 4.83 18.71 6.49
N GLN A 208 5.56 17.61 6.35
CA GLN A 208 6.31 17.26 5.13
C GLN A 208 5.81 15.91 4.62
N PHE A 209 5.17 15.91 3.44
CA PHE A 209 4.61 14.70 2.86
C PHE A 209 4.58 14.76 1.34
N ALA A 210 4.67 13.58 0.73
CA ALA A 210 4.39 13.34 -0.67
C ALA A 210 3.07 12.56 -0.80
N SER A 211 2.34 12.82 -1.87
CA SER A 211 1.13 12.06 -2.21
C SER A 211 1.23 11.53 -3.64
N TYR A 212 0.90 10.26 -3.82
CA TYR A 212 0.73 9.64 -5.12
C TYR A 212 -0.74 9.33 -5.34
N GLU A 213 -1.25 9.74 -6.50
CA GLU A 213 -2.63 9.52 -6.93
C GLU A 213 -2.68 8.55 -8.11
N ARG A 214 -3.56 7.56 -7.99
CA ARG A 214 -3.88 6.59 -9.04
C ARG A 214 -5.35 6.65 -9.40
N THR A 215 -5.63 6.82 -10.69
CA THR A 215 -6.97 6.60 -11.23
C THR A 215 -7.26 5.11 -11.32
N ILE A 216 -8.42 4.71 -10.82
CA ILE A 216 -9.01 3.38 -10.98
C ILE A 216 -10.08 3.54 -12.06
N MET A 217 -9.70 3.40 -13.32
CA MET A 217 -10.63 3.36 -14.46
C MET A 217 -11.16 1.96 -14.65
#